data_AF-A0A316JS98-F1
#
_entry.id   AF-A0A316JS98-F1
#
_cell.length_a   1.000
_cell.length_b   1.000
_cell.length_c   1.000
_cell.angle_alpha   90.00
_cell.angle_beta   90.00
_cell.angle_gamma   90.00
#
_symmetry.space_group_name_H-M   'P 1'
#
loop_
_entity.id
_entity.type
_entity.pdbx_description
1 polymer ?
#
loop_
_entity_poly.entity_id
_entity_poly.type
_entity_poly.pdbx_seq_one_letter_code
_entity_poly.pdbx_strand_id
1 'polypeptide(L)'
;MDRESRAYGREERMKAIAEKVRKQKEKEEREDREFYEKVTSGWRWKLFLTSVVVCTLMAILTTIDTLADGKTRKMAKNEWRDDTGWIWDMHKVVQVEGYMFAPHIRDWIDNDEESFSITYSPIFQTGKWLNYDIVDEETGKLRRSHSEFRWRSLLGWFPFFQLFALIPLFTFFYKRQNSFFNFLRMGSIGLIFPGTLIALYFLIF
;
A
#
# COMPACT_ATOMS: atom_id res chain seq x y z
N MET A 1 -17.46 61.72 20.53
CA MET A 1 -16.48 61.68 19.43
C MET A 1 -15.59 60.43 19.55
N ASP A 2 -16.16 59.21 19.64
CA ASP A 2 -15.35 58.08 20.14
C ASP A 2 -15.78 56.64 19.75
N ARG A 3 -16.66 56.46 18.75
CA ARG A 3 -16.96 55.12 18.19
C ARG A 3 -16.60 55.01 16.72
N GLU A 4 -16.93 56.02 15.93
CA GLU A 4 -16.60 56.05 14.49
C GLU A 4 -15.10 56.18 14.22
N SER A 5 -14.35 56.98 14.99
CA SER A 5 -12.88 57.05 14.83
C SER A 5 -12.18 55.73 15.21
N ARG A 6 -12.72 55.00 16.19
CA ARG A 6 -12.21 53.67 16.58
C ARG A 6 -12.56 52.60 15.55
N ALA A 7 -13.71 52.70 14.87
CA ALA A 7 -14.09 51.80 13.78
C ALA A 7 -13.24 52.06 12.54
N TYR A 8 -13.07 53.33 12.16
CA TYR A 8 -12.23 53.76 11.04
C TYR A 8 -10.77 53.32 11.21
N GLY A 9 -10.17 53.54 12.39
CA GLY A 9 -8.81 53.07 12.68
C GLY A 9 -8.66 51.54 12.74
N ARG A 10 -9.75 50.79 12.97
CA ARG A 10 -9.75 49.33 12.92
C ARG A 10 -9.81 48.82 11.48
N GLU A 11 -10.60 49.47 10.61
CA GLU A 11 -10.64 49.17 9.18
C GLU A 11 -9.32 49.48 8.46
N GLU A 12 -8.68 50.61 8.76
CA GLU A 12 -7.37 50.93 8.17
C GLU A 12 -6.29 49.94 8.61
N ARG A 13 -6.30 49.51 9.89
CA ARG A 13 -5.42 48.44 10.36
C ARG A 13 -5.71 47.11 9.66
N MET A 14 -6.97 46.75 9.46
CA MET A 14 -7.37 45.53 8.74
C MET A 14 -6.94 45.57 7.27
N LYS A 15 -7.09 46.71 6.59
CA LYS A 15 -6.61 46.93 5.22
C LYS A 15 -5.08 46.84 5.13
N ALA A 16 -4.37 47.45 6.07
CA ALA A 16 -2.91 47.38 6.13
C ALA A 16 -2.40 45.94 6.44
N ILE A 17 -3.09 45.19 7.29
CA ILE A 17 -2.80 43.77 7.54
C ILE A 17 -3.08 42.94 6.28
N ALA A 18 -4.21 43.15 5.62
CA ALA A 18 -4.57 42.45 4.39
C ALA A 18 -3.55 42.73 3.26
N GLU A 19 -3.09 43.97 3.13
CA GLU A 19 -2.07 44.34 2.14
C GLU A 19 -0.71 43.73 2.47
N LYS A 20 -0.31 43.68 3.75
CA LYS A 20 0.91 42.97 4.19
C LYS A 20 0.83 41.47 3.89
N VAL A 21 -0.30 40.84 4.18
CA VAL A 21 -0.54 39.42 3.87
C VAL A 21 -0.48 39.18 2.36
N ARG A 22 -1.04 40.08 1.54
CA ARG A 22 -0.99 39.94 0.07
C ARG A 22 0.44 40.04 -0.46
N LYS A 23 1.19 41.06 -0.05
CA LYS A 23 2.61 41.24 -0.43
C LYS A 23 3.48 40.07 0.05
N GLN A 24 3.20 39.53 1.22
CA GLN A 24 3.89 38.35 1.73
C GLN A 24 3.59 37.11 0.88
N LYS A 25 2.32 36.87 0.54
CA LYS A 25 1.93 35.77 -0.37
C LYS A 25 2.58 35.88 -1.75
N GLU A 26 2.57 37.07 -2.35
CA GLU A 26 3.20 37.30 -3.67
C GLU A 26 4.71 37.03 -3.63
N LYS A 27 5.38 37.38 -2.53
CA LYS A 27 6.81 37.10 -2.32
C LYS A 27 7.07 35.60 -2.13
N GLU A 28 6.28 34.94 -1.28
CA GLU A 28 6.35 33.49 -1.05
C GLU A 28 6.14 32.72 -2.37
N GLU A 29 5.16 33.10 -3.19
CA GLU A 29 4.90 32.47 -4.50
C GLU A 29 6.04 32.67 -5.52
N ARG A 30 6.77 33.77 -5.43
CA ARG A 30 7.92 34.03 -6.31
C ARG A 30 9.13 33.22 -5.87
N GLU A 31 9.41 33.20 -4.57
CA GLU A 31 10.49 32.40 -3.99
C GLU A 31 10.24 30.90 -4.22
N ASP A 32 9.00 30.44 -4.05
CA ASP A 32 8.59 29.08 -4.37
C ASP A 32 8.85 28.75 -5.84
N ARG A 33 8.49 29.63 -6.79
CA ARG A 33 8.73 29.42 -8.22
C ARG A 33 10.21 29.30 -8.57
N GLU A 34 11.03 30.23 -8.10
CA GLU A 34 12.48 30.22 -8.33
C GLU A 34 13.13 28.96 -7.71
N PHE A 35 12.66 28.55 -6.53
CA PHE A 35 13.06 27.29 -5.91
C PHE A 35 12.63 26.08 -6.75
N TYR A 36 11.39 26.04 -7.26
CA TYR A 36 10.93 24.94 -8.11
C TYR A 36 11.76 24.82 -9.37
N GLU A 37 12.04 25.90 -10.09
CA GLU A 37 12.83 25.83 -11.32
C GLU A 37 14.22 25.24 -11.05
N LYS A 38 14.84 25.61 -9.93
CA LYS A 38 16.14 25.05 -9.51
C LYS A 38 16.06 23.58 -9.09
N VAL A 39 14.97 23.15 -8.47
CA VAL A 39 14.82 21.82 -7.88
C VAL A 39 14.25 20.79 -8.86
N THR A 40 13.44 21.27 -9.81
CA THR A 40 12.82 20.48 -10.88
C THR A 40 13.67 20.42 -12.14
N SER A 41 14.83 21.07 -12.16
CA SER A 41 15.82 20.93 -13.22
C SER A 41 16.82 19.81 -12.93
N GLY A 42 17.14 19.04 -13.98
CA GLY A 42 18.20 18.02 -13.95
C GLY A 42 17.74 16.57 -13.76
N TRP A 43 18.73 15.67 -13.74
CA TRP A 43 18.53 14.22 -13.73
C TRP A 43 17.87 13.70 -12.44
N ARG A 44 18.20 14.29 -11.28
CA ARG A 44 17.61 13.89 -9.99
C ARG A 44 16.10 14.10 -9.94
N TRP A 45 15.59 15.15 -10.61
CA TRP A 45 14.16 15.37 -10.74
C TRP A 45 13.49 14.34 -11.64
N LYS A 46 14.13 13.97 -12.76
CA LYS A 46 13.63 12.89 -13.63
C LYS A 46 13.54 11.57 -12.86
N LEU A 47 14.57 11.21 -12.09
CA LEU A 47 14.54 10.03 -11.21
C LEU A 47 13.40 10.09 -10.21
N PHE A 48 13.16 11.24 -9.59
CA PHE A 48 12.02 11.43 -8.70
C PHE A 48 10.69 11.22 -9.44
N LEU A 49 10.50 11.84 -10.61
CA LEU A 49 9.28 11.64 -11.41
C LEU A 49 9.08 10.17 -11.78
N THR A 50 10.14 9.46 -12.17
CA THR A 50 10.11 8.02 -12.41
C THR A 50 9.66 7.27 -11.16
N SER A 51 10.20 7.61 -9.98
CA SER A 51 9.76 7.01 -8.72
C SER A 51 8.28 7.26 -8.43
N VAL A 52 7.78 8.47 -8.70
CA VAL A 52 6.36 8.81 -8.53
C VAL A 52 5.49 7.93 -9.40
N VAL A 53 5.82 7.80 -10.69
CA VAL A 53 5.04 6.98 -11.62
C VAL A 53 5.06 5.52 -11.21
N VAL A 54 6.25 4.95 -10.96
CA VAL A 54 6.39 3.53 -10.61
C VAL A 54 5.68 3.21 -9.29
N CYS A 55 5.87 4.00 -8.25
CA CYS A 55 5.24 3.74 -6.95
C CYS A 55 3.72 3.96 -7.02
N THR A 56 3.23 4.93 -7.79
CA THR A 56 1.79 5.12 -7.99
C THR A 56 1.17 3.94 -8.73
N LEU A 57 1.81 3.47 -9.82
CA LEU A 57 1.35 2.29 -10.54
C LEU A 57 1.34 1.06 -9.61
N MET A 58 2.40 0.85 -8.84
CA MET A 58 2.45 -0.25 -7.89
C MET A 58 1.38 -0.17 -6.81
N ALA A 59 1.09 1.02 -6.28
CA ALA A 59 -0.01 1.19 -5.33
C ALA A 59 -1.35 0.77 -5.95
N ILE A 60 -1.62 1.16 -7.21
CA ILE A 60 -2.84 0.79 -7.93
C ILE A 60 -2.90 -0.73 -8.17
N LEU A 61 -1.85 -1.31 -8.77
CA LEU A 61 -1.80 -2.73 -9.12
C LEU A 61 -1.95 -3.61 -7.87
N THR A 62 -1.21 -3.31 -6.80
CA THR A 62 -1.32 -4.07 -5.55
C THR A 62 -2.65 -3.87 -4.84
N THR A 63 -3.30 -2.70 -4.98
CA THR A 63 -4.66 -2.50 -4.46
C THR A 63 -5.66 -3.39 -5.19
N ILE A 64 -5.59 -3.43 -6.53
CA ILE A 64 -6.46 -4.30 -7.33
C ILE A 64 -6.22 -5.76 -6.94
N ASP A 65 -4.96 -6.19 -6.82
CA ASP A 65 -4.64 -7.57 -6.46
C ASP A 65 -5.07 -7.99 -5.06
N THR A 66 -5.04 -7.06 -4.10
CA THR A 66 -5.54 -7.33 -2.75
C THR A 66 -7.07 -7.36 -2.71
N LEU A 67 -7.77 -6.48 -3.45
CA LEU A 67 -9.22 -6.34 -3.34
C LEU A 67 -10.01 -7.26 -4.26
N ALA A 68 -9.51 -7.52 -5.47
CA ALA A 68 -10.16 -8.39 -6.43
C ALA A 68 -9.60 -9.81 -6.35
N ASP A 69 -10.47 -10.78 -6.63
CA ASP A 69 -10.10 -12.18 -6.75
C ASP A 69 -9.99 -12.56 -8.23
N GLY A 70 -8.96 -13.33 -8.55
CA GLY A 70 -8.71 -13.86 -9.88
C GLY A 70 -9.34 -15.23 -10.07
N LYS A 71 -8.70 -16.05 -10.90
CA LYS A 71 -9.17 -17.41 -11.17
C LYS A 71 -8.95 -18.30 -9.95
N THR A 72 -9.91 -19.18 -9.68
CA THR A 72 -9.77 -20.26 -8.70
C THR A 72 -9.48 -21.57 -9.44
N ARG A 73 -8.51 -22.33 -8.93
CA ARG A 73 -8.12 -23.63 -9.47
C ARG A 73 -8.23 -24.68 -8.38
N LYS A 74 -8.88 -25.80 -8.68
CA LYS A 74 -8.86 -26.98 -7.82
C LYS A 74 -7.47 -27.59 -7.84
N MET A 75 -6.99 -28.04 -6.69
CA MET A 75 -5.62 -28.54 -6.53
C MET A 75 -5.60 -30.06 -6.52
N ALA A 76 -4.52 -30.63 -7.06
CA ALA A 76 -4.25 -32.05 -6.92
C ALA A 76 -3.50 -32.32 -5.60
N LYS A 77 -3.65 -33.53 -5.04
CA LYS A 77 -3.07 -33.91 -3.74
C LYS A 77 -1.55 -33.81 -3.66
N ASN A 78 -0.85 -33.82 -4.80
CA ASN A 78 0.60 -33.69 -4.89
C ASN A 78 1.09 -32.23 -4.97
N GLU A 79 0.19 -31.25 -5.11
CA GLU A 79 0.53 -29.82 -5.26
C GLU A 79 0.62 -29.07 -3.94
N TRP A 80 0.27 -29.73 -2.83
CA TRP A 80 0.39 -29.20 -1.49
C TRP A 80 1.22 -30.13 -0.60
N ARG A 81 1.89 -29.55 0.39
CA ARG A 81 2.67 -30.27 1.40
C ARG A 81 2.44 -29.66 2.76
N ASP A 82 2.22 -30.54 3.74
CA ASP A 82 2.25 -30.16 5.13
C ASP A 82 3.70 -30.06 5.63
N ASP A 83 4.06 -28.93 6.23
CA ASP A 83 5.31 -28.84 6.99
C ASP A 83 5.04 -29.34 8.42
N THR A 84 5.12 -30.67 8.56
CA THR A 84 4.70 -31.41 9.75
C THR A 84 5.42 -31.01 11.04
N GLY A 85 6.53 -30.27 10.97
CA GLY A 85 7.34 -29.87 12.12
C GLY A 85 7.06 -28.47 12.69
N TRP A 86 6.30 -27.61 12.01
CA TRP A 86 6.18 -26.20 12.40
C TRP A 86 4.73 -25.82 12.75
N ILE A 87 4.42 -25.89 14.05
CA ILE A 87 3.20 -25.31 14.63
C ILE A 87 3.61 -24.04 15.36
N TRP A 88 3.12 -22.89 14.89
CA TRP A 88 3.37 -21.60 15.53
C TRP A 88 2.05 -21.03 16.01
N ASP A 89 1.92 -20.80 17.31
CA ASP A 89 0.77 -20.12 17.93
C ASP A 89 -0.58 -20.65 17.47
N MET A 90 -0.77 -21.98 17.52
CA MET A 90 -1.99 -22.68 17.06
C MET A 90 -2.29 -22.55 15.55
N HIS A 91 -1.30 -22.20 14.71
CA HIS A 91 -1.43 -22.23 13.26
C HIS A 91 -0.55 -23.33 12.67
N LYS A 92 -1.07 -24.00 11.65
CA LYS A 92 -0.37 -25.02 10.88
C LYS A 92 0.25 -24.35 9.65
N VAL A 93 1.48 -24.70 9.29
CA VAL A 93 2.11 -24.16 8.06
C VAL A 93 1.88 -25.13 6.91
N VAL A 94 1.22 -24.64 5.86
CA VAL A 94 0.88 -25.42 4.67
C VAL A 94 1.53 -24.76 3.47
N GLN A 95 2.30 -25.52 2.70
CA GLN A 95 2.92 -25.04 1.48
C GLN A 95 2.13 -25.53 0.27
N VAL A 96 1.74 -24.61 -0.60
CA VAL A 96 0.91 -24.85 -1.77
C VAL A 96 1.57 -24.14 -2.96
N GLU A 97 2.05 -24.89 -3.95
CA GLU A 97 2.75 -24.33 -5.12
C GLU A 97 3.88 -23.32 -4.79
N GLY A 98 4.57 -23.52 -3.66
CA GLY A 98 5.60 -22.60 -3.19
C GLY A 98 5.08 -21.43 -2.33
N TYR A 99 3.77 -21.22 -2.25
CA TYR A 99 3.14 -20.25 -1.36
C TYR A 99 2.90 -20.85 0.03
N MET A 100 3.19 -20.09 1.07
CA MET A 100 2.96 -20.51 2.45
C MET A 100 1.64 -19.92 2.98
N PHE A 101 0.77 -20.80 3.44
CA PHE A 101 -0.44 -20.48 4.18
C PHE A 101 -0.28 -20.91 5.64
N ALA A 102 -0.99 -20.23 6.53
CA ALA A 102 -0.93 -20.51 7.95
C ALA A 102 -2.35 -20.62 8.55
N PRO A 103 -3.17 -21.60 8.14
CA PRO A 103 -4.50 -21.78 8.71
C PRO A 103 -4.44 -22.06 10.21
N HIS A 104 -5.45 -21.58 10.93
CA HIS A 104 -5.61 -21.88 12.33
C HIS A 104 -5.92 -23.37 12.52
N ILE A 105 -5.33 -24.01 13.54
CA ILE A 105 -5.39 -25.46 13.75
C ILE A 105 -6.82 -25.99 13.85
N ARG A 106 -7.73 -25.21 14.44
CA ARG A 106 -9.16 -25.59 14.54
C ARG A 106 -9.86 -25.67 13.19
N ASP A 107 -9.47 -24.82 12.26
CA ASP A 107 -10.01 -24.82 10.91
C ASP A 107 -9.20 -25.77 10.02
N TRP A 108 -8.05 -26.26 10.47
CA TRP A 108 -7.25 -27.25 9.74
C TRP A 108 -7.63 -28.70 10.10
N ILE A 109 -8.14 -28.95 11.30
CA ILE A 109 -8.64 -30.27 11.71
C ILE A 109 -9.89 -30.62 10.87
N ASP A 110 -10.01 -31.89 10.47
CA ASP A 110 -11.10 -32.44 9.65
C ASP A 110 -11.29 -31.77 8.28
N ASN A 111 -10.19 -31.23 7.72
CA ASN A 111 -10.22 -30.72 6.36
C ASN A 111 -10.38 -31.86 5.34
N ASP A 112 -11.15 -31.61 4.28
CA ASP A 112 -11.22 -32.48 3.12
C ASP A 112 -10.11 -32.12 2.12
N GLU A 113 -9.04 -32.89 2.12
CA GLU A 113 -7.90 -32.72 1.22
C GLU A 113 -8.29 -32.72 -0.28
N GLU A 114 -9.42 -33.36 -0.65
CA GLU A 114 -9.90 -33.39 -2.03
C GLU A 114 -10.65 -32.13 -2.44
N SER A 115 -11.06 -31.28 -1.50
CA SER A 115 -11.78 -30.03 -1.75
C SER A 115 -10.85 -28.83 -2.01
N PHE A 116 -9.54 -29.03 -1.84
CA PHE A 116 -8.56 -27.94 -1.84
C PHE A 116 -8.56 -27.17 -3.17
N SER A 117 -8.65 -25.84 -3.06
CA SER A 117 -8.58 -24.93 -4.19
C SER A 117 -7.81 -23.67 -3.83
N ILE A 118 -7.10 -23.11 -4.80
CA ILE A 118 -6.36 -21.86 -4.65
C ILE A 118 -6.98 -20.79 -5.51
N THR A 119 -7.21 -19.62 -4.93
CA THR A 119 -7.62 -18.42 -5.67
C THR A 119 -6.41 -17.52 -5.87
N TYR A 120 -6.11 -17.20 -7.11
CA TYR A 120 -4.99 -16.34 -7.47
C TYR A 120 -5.40 -14.87 -7.48
N SER A 121 -4.43 -13.98 -7.32
CA SER A 121 -4.60 -12.56 -7.58
C SER A 121 -4.76 -12.29 -9.09
N PRO A 122 -5.56 -11.29 -9.51
CA PRO A 122 -5.90 -11.09 -10.92
C PRO A 122 -4.72 -10.62 -11.80
N ILE A 123 -3.79 -9.83 -11.27
CA ILE A 123 -2.70 -9.21 -12.04
C ILE A 123 -1.41 -10.00 -11.90
N PHE A 124 -0.90 -10.17 -10.67
CA PHE A 124 0.37 -10.87 -10.43
C PHE A 124 0.20 -12.40 -10.41
N GLN A 125 -1.03 -12.91 -10.50
CA GLN A 125 -1.33 -14.35 -10.52
C GLN A 125 -0.71 -15.11 -9.34
N THR A 126 -0.61 -14.45 -8.17
CA THR A 126 -0.04 -15.07 -6.97
C THR A 126 -1.13 -15.71 -6.12
N GLY A 127 -0.84 -16.84 -5.47
CA GLY A 127 -1.79 -17.53 -4.60
C GLY A 127 -2.24 -16.65 -3.42
N LYS A 128 -3.49 -16.21 -3.43
CA LYS A 128 -4.05 -15.24 -2.48
C LYS A 128 -4.86 -15.93 -1.38
N TRP A 129 -5.73 -16.85 -1.77
CA TRP A 129 -6.58 -17.62 -0.86
C TRP A 129 -6.35 -19.10 -1.04
N LEU A 130 -6.34 -19.82 0.08
CA LEU A 130 -6.46 -21.26 0.13
C LEU A 130 -7.86 -21.59 0.62
N ASN A 131 -8.69 -22.21 -0.21
CA ASN A 131 -10.04 -22.63 0.15
C ASN A 131 -10.11 -24.14 0.28
N TYR A 132 -10.81 -24.60 1.29
CA TYR A 132 -11.05 -26.02 1.54
C TYR A 132 -12.30 -26.19 2.39
N ASP A 133 -12.89 -27.36 2.29
CA ASP A 133 -14.05 -27.77 3.05
C ASP A 133 -13.63 -28.49 4.34
N ILE A 134 -14.37 -28.24 5.41
CA ILE A 134 -14.26 -28.94 6.68
C ILE A 134 -15.44 -29.90 6.74
N VAL A 135 -15.15 -31.19 6.88
CA VAL A 135 -16.15 -32.26 6.93
C VAL A 135 -16.26 -32.81 8.34
N ASP A 136 -17.41 -33.38 8.67
CA ASP A 136 -17.56 -34.13 9.91
C ASP A 136 -16.96 -35.53 9.73
N GLU A 137 -15.96 -35.90 10.53
CA GLU A 137 -15.22 -37.16 10.41
C GLU A 137 -16.13 -38.40 10.50
N GLU A 138 -17.21 -38.34 11.30
CA GLU A 138 -18.11 -39.48 11.50
C GLU A 138 -19.14 -39.65 10.38
N THR A 139 -19.57 -38.54 9.76
CA THR A 139 -20.66 -38.56 8.77
C THR A 139 -20.23 -38.26 7.34
N GLY A 140 -18.99 -37.77 7.14
CA GLY A 140 -18.46 -37.31 5.86
C GLY A 140 -19.23 -36.12 5.27
N LYS A 141 -20.10 -35.46 6.06
CA LYS A 141 -20.91 -34.35 5.60
C LYS A 141 -20.15 -33.04 5.68
N LEU A 142 -20.31 -32.19 4.66
CA LEU A 142 -19.81 -30.84 4.67
C LEU A 142 -20.35 -30.08 5.88
N ARG A 143 -19.45 -29.63 6.76
CA ARG A 143 -19.78 -28.80 7.91
C ARG A 143 -19.68 -27.32 7.55
N ARG A 144 -18.57 -26.93 6.91
CA ARG A 144 -18.30 -25.54 6.53
C ARG A 144 -17.18 -25.45 5.48
N SER A 145 -17.29 -24.51 4.55
CA SER A 145 -16.17 -24.09 3.70
C SER A 145 -15.34 -23.01 4.39
N HIS A 146 -14.01 -23.18 4.39
CA HIS A 146 -13.03 -22.25 4.94
C HIS A 146 -12.18 -21.64 3.84
N SER A 147 -11.80 -20.39 4.03
CA SER A 147 -10.90 -19.64 3.14
C SER A 147 -9.83 -18.98 3.98
N GLU A 148 -8.58 -19.41 3.79
CA GLU A 148 -7.42 -18.88 4.47
C GLU A 148 -6.73 -17.83 3.60
N PHE A 149 -6.56 -16.63 4.14
CA PHE A 149 -5.85 -15.55 3.46
C PHE A 149 -4.35 -15.68 3.65
N ARG A 150 -3.57 -15.34 2.61
CA ARG A 150 -2.10 -15.34 2.71
C ARG A 150 -1.57 -14.09 3.43
N TRP A 151 -1.73 -14.05 4.75
CA TRP A 151 -1.30 -12.93 5.62
C TRP A 151 0.19 -12.61 5.54
N ARG A 152 1.05 -13.64 5.40
CA ARG A 152 2.50 -13.49 5.31
C ARG A 152 2.97 -13.21 3.88
N SER A 153 2.33 -12.24 3.24
CA SER A 153 2.70 -11.79 1.89
C SER A 153 2.47 -10.30 1.73
N LEU A 154 2.91 -9.71 0.61
CA LEU A 154 2.65 -8.30 0.29
C LEU A 154 1.15 -7.95 0.31
N LEU A 155 0.28 -8.94 0.06
CA LEU A 155 -1.17 -8.77 0.11
C LEU A 155 -1.66 -8.49 1.54
N GLY A 156 -1.03 -9.10 2.56
CA GLY A 156 -1.35 -8.87 3.98
C GLY A 156 -0.80 -7.58 4.56
N TRP A 157 0.11 -6.89 3.85
CA TRP A 157 0.58 -5.55 4.21
C TRP A 157 -0.39 -4.45 3.80
N PHE A 158 -1.52 -4.80 3.19
CA PHE A 158 -2.58 -3.85 2.91
C PHE A 158 -3.20 -3.28 4.19
N PRO A 159 -3.47 -1.97 4.28
CA PRO A 159 -3.24 -0.91 3.27
C PRO A 159 -1.89 -0.20 3.41
N PHE A 160 -1.03 -0.60 4.35
CA PHE A 160 0.19 0.12 4.69
C PHE A 160 1.16 0.22 3.50
N PHE A 161 1.39 -0.86 2.75
CA PHE A 161 2.28 -0.84 1.60
C PHE A 161 1.85 0.20 0.54
N GLN A 162 0.54 0.28 0.26
CA GLN A 162 -0.04 1.23 -0.68
C GLN A 162 0.13 2.66 -0.20
N LEU A 163 -0.10 2.92 1.10
CA LEU A 163 0.13 4.25 1.67
C LEU A 163 1.59 4.68 1.55
N PHE A 164 2.54 3.78 1.81
CA PHE A 164 3.97 4.07 1.61
C PHE A 164 4.31 4.34 0.15
N ALA A 165 3.78 3.54 -0.79
CA ALA A 165 3.98 3.72 -2.22
C ALA A 165 3.36 5.03 -2.76
N LEU A 166 2.38 5.62 -2.07
CA LEU A 166 1.77 6.91 -2.44
C LEU A 166 2.53 8.14 -1.90
N ILE A 167 3.51 7.97 -0.99
CA ILE A 167 4.31 9.10 -0.46
C ILE A 167 5.02 9.91 -1.56
N PRO A 168 5.64 9.30 -2.60
CA PRO A 168 6.22 10.07 -3.70
C PRO A 168 5.18 10.93 -4.42
N LEU A 169 3.98 10.40 -4.65
CA LEU A 169 2.88 11.14 -5.27
C LEU A 169 2.42 12.30 -4.40
N PHE A 170 2.24 12.06 -3.09
CA PHE A 170 1.94 13.12 -2.14
C PHE A 170 3.01 14.22 -2.16
N THR A 171 4.29 13.82 -2.18
CA THR A 171 5.43 14.75 -2.28
C THR A 171 5.39 15.56 -3.56
N PHE A 172 4.99 14.93 -4.68
CA PHE A 172 4.80 15.61 -5.96
C PHE A 172 3.66 16.63 -5.95
N PHE A 173 2.60 16.44 -5.16
CA PHE A 173 1.53 17.44 -5.03
C PHE A 173 1.82 18.50 -3.97
N TYR A 174 2.50 18.14 -2.87
CA TYR A 174 2.76 19.04 -1.76
C TYR A 174 3.56 20.27 -2.17
N LYS A 175 4.45 20.16 -3.19
CA LYS A 175 5.24 21.25 -3.82
C LYS A 175 5.25 22.53 -2.97
N ARG A 176 5.94 22.49 -1.82
CA ARG A 176 6.29 23.69 -1.01
C ARG A 176 7.79 23.72 -0.73
N GLN A 177 8.37 24.92 -0.73
CA GLN A 177 9.76 25.16 -0.34
C GLN A 177 9.94 24.96 1.18
N ASN A 178 9.96 23.70 1.60
CA ASN A 178 10.20 23.31 2.99
C ASN A 178 11.28 22.21 3.03
N SER A 179 12.10 22.21 4.07
CA SER A 179 13.02 21.11 4.39
C SER A 179 12.32 19.75 4.39
N PHE A 180 11.04 19.71 4.78
CA PHE A 180 10.21 18.52 4.72
C PHE A 180 10.02 17.98 3.29
N PHE A 181 9.82 18.85 2.29
CA PHE A 181 9.71 18.44 0.88
C PHE A 181 11.01 17.79 0.38
N ASN A 182 12.16 18.38 0.71
CA ASN A 182 13.46 17.80 0.35
C ASN A 182 13.69 16.45 1.02
N PHE A 183 13.33 16.32 2.30
CA PHE A 183 13.41 15.05 3.03
C PHE A 183 12.53 13.98 2.39
N LEU A 184 11.25 14.28 2.14
CA LEU A 184 10.33 13.33 1.51
C LEU A 184 10.77 12.93 0.10
N ARG A 185 11.30 13.88 -0.69
CA ARG A 185 11.83 13.59 -2.03
C ARG A 185 13.03 12.64 -1.96
N MET A 186 13.98 12.91 -1.07
CA MET A 186 15.16 12.04 -0.91
C MET A 186 14.78 10.67 -0.35
N GLY A 187 13.85 10.59 0.60
CA GLY A 187 13.30 9.33 1.10
C GLY A 187 12.56 8.54 0.02
N SER A 188 11.82 9.23 -0.86
CA SER A 188 11.15 8.61 -2.00
C SER A 188 12.13 7.93 -2.95
N ILE A 189 13.23 8.61 -3.29
CA ILE A 189 14.25 8.07 -4.20
C ILE A 189 15.10 6.99 -3.51
N GLY A 190 15.49 7.21 -2.25
CA GLY A 190 16.47 6.38 -1.56
C GLY A 190 15.90 5.15 -0.85
N LEU A 191 14.62 5.18 -0.46
CA LEU A 191 14.00 4.10 0.33
C LEU A 191 12.77 3.53 -0.37
N ILE A 192 11.80 4.39 -0.69
CA ILE A 192 10.48 3.94 -1.16
C ILE A 192 10.59 3.30 -2.55
N PHE A 193 11.30 3.95 -3.46
CA PHE A 193 11.47 3.47 -4.82
C PHE A 193 12.23 2.13 -4.88
N PRO A 194 13.43 1.99 -4.29
CA PRO A 194 14.10 0.68 -4.22
C PRO A 194 13.26 -0.38 -3.52
N GLY A 195 12.59 -0.05 -2.41
CA GLY A 195 11.71 -0.98 -1.70
C GLY A 195 10.54 -1.46 -2.57
N THR A 196 9.97 -0.56 -3.38
CA THR A 196 8.90 -0.89 -4.32
C THR A 196 9.40 -1.77 -5.47
N LEU A 197 10.62 -1.55 -5.97
CA LEU A 197 11.24 -2.41 -6.97
C LEU A 197 11.54 -3.81 -6.42
N ILE A 198 12.01 -3.90 -5.18
CA ILE A 198 12.21 -5.18 -4.49
C ILE A 198 10.87 -5.91 -4.32
N ALA A 199 9.83 -5.20 -3.90
CA ALA A 199 8.48 -5.77 -3.79
C ALA A 199 7.96 -6.28 -5.14
N LEU A 200 8.17 -5.51 -6.22
CA LEU A 200 7.82 -5.94 -7.58
C LEU A 200 8.60 -7.19 -7.99
N TYR A 201 9.89 -7.27 -7.68
CA TYR A 201 10.71 -8.44 -7.96
C TYR A 201 10.14 -9.70 -7.30
N PHE A 202 9.80 -9.63 -5.99
CA PHE A 202 9.20 -10.75 -5.26
C PHE A 202 7.75 -11.10 -5.66
N LEU A 203 7.05 -10.20 -6.37
CA LEU A 203 5.73 -10.51 -6.90
C LEU A 203 5.79 -11.24 -8.24
N ILE A 204 6.88 -11.07 -8.99
CA ILE A 204 7.07 -11.65 -10.32
C ILE A 204 7.87 -12.96 -10.26
N PHE A 205 8.85 -13.05 -9.37
CA PHE A 205 9.78 -14.17 -9.22
C PHE A 205 9.64 -14.84 -7.86
#